data_AF-A0A962INM4-F1
#
_entry.id   AF-A0A962INM4-F1
#
_cell.length_a   1.000
_cell.length_b   1.000
_cell.length_c   1.000
_cell.angle_alpha   90.00
_cell.angle_beta   90.00
_cell.angle_gamma   90.00
#
_symmetry.space_group_name_H-M   'P 1'
#
loop_
_entity.id
_entity.type
_entity.pdbx_description
1 polymer ?
#
loop_
_entity_poly.entity_id
_entity_poly.type
_entity_poly.pdbx_seq_one_letter_code
_entity_poly.pdbx_strand_id
1 'polypeptide(L)'
;MIADVADYSEWRNHRRATAIIFSAMLCGLKVGLSVGGALVAAILAAYGYQPGEPLQNPETVAGIRLAVSIYASLPFLACVALLFLYQINKGMESRIERELAARREPLANPS
;
A
#
# COMPACT_ATOMS: atom_id res chain seq x y z
N MET A 1 -5.33 4.97 -8.66
CA MET A 1 -4.51 5.25 -7.46
C MET A 1 -3.01 5.35 -7.77
N ILE A 2 -2.34 4.31 -8.27
CA ILE A 2 -0.89 4.39 -8.56
C ILE A 2 -0.59 5.32 -9.73
N ALA A 3 -1.38 5.22 -10.80
CA ALA A 3 -1.28 6.12 -11.96
C ALA A 3 -1.54 7.58 -11.53
N ASP A 4 -2.58 7.81 -10.73
CA ASP A 4 -2.96 9.13 -10.23
C ASP A 4 -1.85 9.74 -9.35
N VAL A 5 -1.15 8.93 -8.54
CA VAL A 5 0.04 9.38 -7.79
C VAL A 5 1.21 9.70 -8.72
N ALA A 6 1.39 8.94 -9.80
CA ALA A 6 2.42 9.21 -10.79
C ALA A 6 2.13 10.50 -11.59
N ASP A 7 0.88 10.73 -11.99
CA ASP A 7 0.44 11.95 -12.64
C ASP A 7 0.51 13.15 -11.68
N TYR A 8 0.14 12.97 -10.41
CA TYR A 8 0.34 13.99 -9.37
C TYR A 8 1.83 14.38 -9.21
N SER A 9 2.73 13.39 -9.20
CA SER A 9 4.17 13.62 -9.14
C SER A 9 4.70 14.32 -10.39
N GLU A 10 4.25 13.93 -11.58
CA GLU A 10 4.61 14.59 -12.83
C GLU A 10 4.09 16.04 -12.86
N TRP A 11 2.86 16.26 -12.40
CA TRP A 11 2.24 17.58 -12.34
C TRP A 11 3.00 18.55 -11.45
N ARG A 12 3.48 18.07 -10.29
CA ARG A 12 4.23 18.86 -9.30
C ARG A 12 5.72 19.03 -9.64
N ASN A 13 6.35 18.01 -10.21
CA ASN A 13 7.81 17.96 -10.42
C ASN A 13 8.24 18.16 -11.88
N HIS A 14 7.30 18.32 -12.81
CA HIS A 14 7.53 18.48 -14.25
C HIS A 14 8.38 17.37 -14.90
N ARG A 15 8.50 16.20 -14.25
CA ARG A 15 9.25 15.04 -14.74
C ARG A 15 8.44 13.77 -14.54
N ARG A 16 8.35 12.95 -15.59
CA ARG A 16 7.66 11.68 -15.56
C ARG A 16 8.46 10.65 -14.75
N ALA A 17 7.90 10.20 -13.63
CA ALA A 17 8.56 9.31 -12.67
C ALA A 17 7.81 7.99 -12.45
N THR A 18 6.95 7.60 -13.39
CA THR A 18 6.05 6.44 -13.28
C THR A 18 6.79 5.15 -12.92
N ALA A 19 7.90 4.85 -13.61
CA ALA A 19 8.68 3.63 -13.37
C ALA A 19 9.30 3.59 -11.96
N ILE A 20 9.82 4.73 -11.49
CA ILE A 20 10.43 4.85 -10.15
C ILE A 20 9.35 4.63 -9.08
N ILE A 21 8.20 5.28 -9.22
CA ILE A 21 7.07 5.13 -8.29
C ILE A 21 6.60 3.67 -8.25
N PHE A 22 6.42 3.05 -9.42
CA PHE A 22 6.00 1.65 -9.48
C PHE A 22 7.03 0.70 -8.83
N SER A 23 8.32 0.90 -9.10
CA SER A 23 9.39 0.11 -8.48
C SER A 23 9.45 0.28 -6.96
N ALA A 24 9.29 1.51 -6.45
CA ALA A 24 9.29 1.82 -5.02
C ALA A 24 8.11 1.13 -4.32
N MET A 25 6.93 1.15 -4.94
CA MET A 25 5.75 0.45 -4.42
C MET A 25 5.94 -1.06 -4.36
N LEU A 26 6.49 -1.67 -5.41
CA LEU A 26 6.76 -3.12 -5.43
C LEU A 26 7.82 -3.51 -4.40
N CYS A 27 8.85 -2.69 -4.23
CA CYS A 27 9.86 -2.88 -3.18
C CYS A 27 9.21 -2.80 -1.79
N GLY A 28 8.40 -1.75 -1.55
CA GLY A 28 7.64 -1.59 -0.31
C GLY A 28 6.71 -2.76 -0.02
N LEU A 29 6.03 -3.32 -1.04
CA LEU A 29 5.19 -4.49 -0.90
C LEU A 29 5.98 -5.74 -0.46
N LYS A 30 7.14 -5.99 -1.07
CA LYS A 30 8.00 -7.11 -0.69
C LYS A 30 8.48 -6.98 0.75
N VAL A 31 8.97 -5.79 1.12
CA VAL A 31 9.42 -5.51 2.49
C VAL A 31 8.25 -5.67 3.47
N GLY A 32 7.08 -5.14 3.14
CA GLY A 32 5.87 -5.28 3.96
C GLY A 32 5.46 -6.74 4.16
N LEU A 33 5.55 -7.57 3.12
CA LEU A 33 5.25 -9.00 3.23
C LEU A 33 6.28 -9.74 4.10
N SER A 34 7.57 -9.42 3.96
CA SER A 34 8.62 -10.00 4.80
C SER A 34 8.45 -9.62 6.27
N VAL A 35 8.22 -8.33 6.56
CA VAL A 35 8.01 -7.85 7.93
C VAL A 35 6.71 -8.40 8.52
N GLY A 36 5.62 -8.41 7.74
CA GLY A 36 4.35 -8.96 8.17
C GLY A 36 4.42 -10.46 8.46
N GLY A 37 5.09 -11.23 7.59
CA GLY A 37 5.34 -12.66 7.82
C GLY A 37 6.16 -12.92 9.08
N ALA A 38 7.23 -12.15 9.30
CA ALA A 38 8.05 -12.24 10.51
C ALA A 38 7.25 -11.89 11.77
N LEU A 39 6.40 -10.87 11.71
CA LEU A 39 5.52 -10.49 12.82
C LEU A 39 4.53 -11.61 13.17
N VAL A 40 3.88 -12.21 12.17
CA VAL A 40 2.96 -13.34 12.38
C VAL A 40 3.69 -14.54 12.98
N ALA A 41 4.89 -14.86 12.48
CA ALA A 41 5.71 -15.94 13.03
C ALA A 41 6.10 -15.67 14.50
N ALA A 42 6.47 -14.43 14.83
CA ALA A 42 6.79 -14.03 16.21
C ALA A 42 5.57 -14.14 17.14
N ILE A 43 4.38 -13.74 16.67
CA ILE A 43 3.13 -13.88 17.43
C ILE A 43 2.85 -15.37 17.70
N LEU A 44 2.94 -16.22 16.67
CA LEU A 44 2.71 -17.66 16.83
C LEU A 44 3.70 -18.30 17.80
N ALA A 45 4.98 -17.91 17.72
CA ALA A 45 6.01 -18.37 18.66
C ALA A 45 5.70 -17.94 20.10
N ALA A 46 5.20 -16.71 20.32
CA ALA A 46 4.82 -16.21 21.64
C ALA A 46 3.64 -17.00 22.25
N TYR A 47 2.72 -17.50 21.42
CA TYR A 47 1.63 -18.40 21.84
C TYR A 47 2.04 -19.89 21.88
N GLY A 48 3.33 -20.20 21.75
CA GLY A 48 3.85 -21.57 21.87
C GLY A 48 3.45 -22.51 20.74
N TYR A 49 3.21 -21.97 19.53
CA TYR A 49 2.83 -22.77 18.36
C TYR A 49 3.88 -23.84 18.03
N GLN A 50 3.45 -25.11 17.99
CA GLN A 50 4.30 -26.24 17.63
C GLN A 50 3.92 -26.80 16.25
N PRO A 51 4.73 -26.57 15.21
CA PRO A 51 4.40 -27.05 13.87
C PRO A 51 4.38 -28.58 13.81
N GLY A 52 3.33 -29.15 13.21
CA GLY A 52 3.19 -30.59 12.98
C GLY A 52 2.52 -31.39 14.10
N GLU A 53 2.27 -30.79 15.26
CA GLU A 53 1.48 -31.43 16.32
C GLU A 53 -0.02 -31.50 15.94
N PRO A 54 -0.66 -32.69 15.97
CA PRO A 54 -2.07 -32.85 15.59
C PRO A 54 -3.04 -32.11 16.51
N LEU A 55 -2.64 -31.82 17.76
CA LEU A 55 -3.43 -31.05 18.72
C LEU A 55 -2.58 -29.94 19.33
N GLN A 56 -2.98 -28.68 19.10
CA GLN A 56 -2.37 -27.52 19.73
C GLN A 56 -3.04 -27.22 21.07
N ASN A 57 -2.31 -26.59 21.99
CA ASN A 57 -2.88 -26.11 23.25
C ASN A 57 -4.05 -25.14 22.98
N PRO A 58 -5.11 -25.14 23.82
CA PRO A 58 -6.26 -24.25 23.64
C PRO A 58 -5.89 -22.77 23.56
N GLU A 59 -4.88 -22.34 24.33
CA GLU A 59 -4.34 -20.98 24.29
C GLU A 59 -3.69 -20.64 22.95
N THR A 60 -2.94 -21.58 22.38
CA THR A 60 -2.32 -21.43 21.05
C THR A 60 -3.39 -21.30 19.96
N VAL A 61 -4.45 -22.10 20.03
CA VAL A 61 -5.59 -22.01 19.09
C VAL A 61 -6.29 -20.65 19.20
N ALA A 62 -6.48 -20.15 20.42
CA ALA A 62 -7.02 -18.80 20.64
C ALA A 62 -6.09 -17.72 20.05
N GLY A 63 -4.77 -17.85 20.26
CA GLY A 63 -3.75 -16.97 19.68
C GLY A 63 -3.79 -16.94 18.15
N ILE A 64 -3.93 -18.10 17.49
CA ILE A 64 -4.09 -18.19 16.03
C ILE A 64 -5.35 -17.45 15.57
N ARG A 65 -6.49 -17.66 16.25
CA ARG A 65 -7.75 -16.98 15.92
C ARG A 65 -7.62 -15.46 16.04
N LEU A 66 -6.95 -14.98 17.10
CA LEU A 66 -6.67 -13.56 17.29
C LEU A 66 -5.74 -13.00 16.21
N ALA A 67 -4.73 -13.76 15.80
CA ALA A 67 -3.79 -13.36 14.75
C ALA A 67 -4.48 -13.14 13.40
N VAL A 68 -5.36 -14.05 13.01
CA VAL A 68 -6.09 -13.98 11.72
C VAL A 68 -7.25 -12.97 11.75
N SER A 69 -7.73 -12.58 12.93
CA SER A 69 -8.85 -11.63 13.07
C SER A 69 -8.39 -10.25 13.54
N ILE A 70 -8.17 -10.08 14.85
CA ILE A 70 -7.90 -8.79 15.48
C ILE A 70 -6.55 -8.25 15.00
N TYR A 71 -5.47 -9.03 15.10
CA TYR A 71 -4.15 -8.52 14.74
C TYR A 71 -4.02 -8.23 13.24
N ALA A 72 -4.66 -9.03 12.38
CA ALA A 72 -4.75 -8.75 10.95
C ALA A 72 -5.57 -7.47 10.65
N SER A 73 -6.59 -7.17 11.45
CA SER A 73 -7.43 -5.97 11.26
C SER A 73 -6.72 -4.66 11.63
N LEU A 74 -5.77 -4.68 12.57
CA LEU A 74 -5.06 -3.48 13.03
C LEU A 74 -4.35 -2.71 11.89
N PRO A 75 -3.47 -3.32 11.07
CA PRO A 75 -2.84 -2.62 9.96
C PRO A 75 -3.85 -2.21 8.89
N PHE A 76 -4.94 -2.97 8.69
CA PHE A 76 -6.01 -2.59 7.77
C PHE A 76 -6.72 -1.30 8.22
N LEU A 77 -7.11 -1.24 9.50
CA LEU A 77 -7.74 -0.05 10.07
C LEU A 77 -6.79 1.15 10.07
N ALA A 78 -5.50 0.93 10.30
CA ALA A 78 -4.48 1.98 10.15
C ALA A 78 -4.43 2.50 8.70
N CYS A 79 -4.47 1.63 7.69
CA CYS A 79 -4.57 2.04 6.28
C CYS A 79 -5.85 2.84 6.01
N VAL A 80 -7.00 2.42 6.54
CA VAL A 80 -8.27 3.16 6.41
C VAL A 80 -8.15 4.54 7.06
N ALA A 81 -7.52 4.64 8.23
CA ALA A 81 -7.27 5.92 8.89
C ALA A 81 -6.41 6.86 8.01
N LEU A 82 -5.38 6.31 7.36
CA LEU A 82 -4.52 7.07 6.44
C LEU A 82 -5.27 7.54 5.19
N LEU A 83 -6.32 6.86 4.75
CA LEU A 83 -7.15 7.31 3.63
C LEU A 83 -7.88 8.63 3.92
N PHE A 84 -8.19 8.94 5.19
CA PHE A 84 -8.77 10.25 5.54
C PHE A 84 -7.78 11.41 5.36
N LEU A 85 -6.47 11.12 5.37
CA LEU A 85 -5.41 12.10 5.07
C LEU A 85 -5.06 12.16 3.59
N TYR A 86 -5.64 11.29 2.76
CA TYR A 86 -5.33 11.20 1.34
C TYR A 86 -5.89 12.39 0.57
N GLN A 87 -5.01 13.12 -0.11
CA GLN A 87 -5.36 14.40 -0.76
C GLN A 87 -5.85 14.26 -2.20
N ILE A 88 -5.62 13.11 -2.85
CA ILE A 88 -5.99 12.90 -4.25
C ILE A 88 -7.44 12.40 -4.28
N ASN A 89 -8.37 13.35 -4.36
CA ASN A 89 -9.78 13.08 -4.62
C ASN A 89 -10.08 13.19 -6.13
N LYS A 90 -11.28 12.78 -6.54
CA LYS A 90 -11.70 12.78 -7.95
C LYS A 90 -11.64 14.16 -8.61
N GLY A 91 -11.87 15.24 -7.84
CA GLY A 91 -11.78 16.61 -8.33
C GLY A 91 -10.34 17.02 -8.65
N MET A 92 -9.41 16.63 -7.77
CA MET A 92 -7.97 16.84 -7.96
C MET A 92 -7.45 16.05 -9.17
N GLU A 93 -7.84 14.78 -9.30
CA GLU A 93 -7.48 13.92 -10.43
C GLU A 93 -7.90 14.56 -11.77
N SER A 94 -9.17 14.96 -11.91
CA SER A 94 -9.67 15.62 -13.13
C SER A 94 -8.99 16.96 -13.42
N ARG A 95 -8.53 17.69 -12.39
CA ARG A 95 -7.74 18.91 -12.57
C ARG A 95 -6.36 18.59 -13.12
N ILE A 96 -5.68 17.61 -12.54
CA ILE A 96 -4.34 17.18 -12.97
C ILE A 96 -4.37 16.67 -14.41
N GLU A 97 -5.35 15.85 -14.78
CA GLU A 97 -5.51 15.36 -16.15
C GLU A 97 -5.66 16.50 -17.15
N ARG A 98 -6.51 17.49 -16.86
CA ARG A 98 -6.71 18.66 -17.73
C ARG A 98 -5.44 19.50 -17.85
N GLU A 99 -4.76 19.78 -16.74
CA GLU A 99 -3.54 20.58 -16.76
C GLU A 99 -2.38 19.84 -17.45
N LEU A 100 -2.24 18.53 -17.27
CA LEU A 100 -1.25 17.73 -17.99
C LEU A 100 -1.60 17.61 -19.47
N ALA A 101 -2.87 17.45 -19.84
CA ALA A 101 -3.31 17.44 -21.23
C ALA A 101 -2.97 18.76 -21.93
N ALA A 102 -3.24 19.91 -21.30
CA ALA A 102 -2.88 21.23 -21.83
C ALA A 102 -1.35 21.44 -21.96
N ARG A 103 -0.54 20.85 -21.06
CA ARG A 103 0.94 20.87 -21.15
C ARG A 103 1.49 19.94 -22.23
N ARG A 104 0.74 18.88 -22.57
CA ARG A 104 1.07 17.89 -23.60
C ARG A 104 0.50 18.27 -24.97
N GLU A 105 -0.47 19.17 -25.01
CA GLU A 105 -0.89 19.82 -26.25
C GLU A 105 0.36 20.43 -26.90
N PRO A 106 0.62 20.13 -28.17
CA PRO A 106 1.90 20.47 -28.75
C PRO A 106 2.04 21.99 -28.78
N LEU A 107 3.28 22.44 -28.90
CA LEU A 107 3.64 23.56 -29.76
C LEU A 107 3.08 23.32 -31.19
N ALA A 108 1.76 23.22 -31.34
CA ALA A 108 1.03 22.96 -32.57
C ALA A 108 0.83 24.31 -33.26
N ASN A 109 1.93 24.88 -33.75
CA ASN A 109 2.06 25.68 -34.98
C ASN A 109 3.25 26.66 -34.90
N PRO A 110 3.74 27.20 -36.03
CA PRO A 110 3.74 26.66 -37.40
C PRO A 110 5.13 26.82 -38.07
N SER A 111 5.46 25.96 -39.03
CA SER A 111 6.43 26.30 -40.09
C SER A 111 6.01 25.64 -41.39
#